data_AF-A0A9X7DIM3-F1
#
_entry.id   AF-A0A9X7DIM3-F1
#
_cell.length_a   1.000
_cell.length_b   1.000
_cell.length_c   1.000
_cell.angle_alpha   90.00
_cell.angle_beta   90.00
_cell.angle_gamma   90.00
#
_symmetry.space_group_name_H-M   'P 1'
#
loop_
_entity.id
_entity.type
_entity.pdbx_description
1 polymer ?
#
loop_
_entity_poly.entity_id
_entity_poly.type
_entity_poly.pdbx_seq_one_letter_code
_entity_poly.pdbx_strand_id
1 'polypeptide(L)' 'MSEPLQPGNKKLPDFNELNDRIIAEHGTTGPSLVIKTNLDPKDSTVDNPYYRNETHTPKKPFKNYFEE' A
#
# COMPACT_ATOMS: atom_id res chain seq x y z
N MET A 1 21.70 34.09 -14.24
CA MET A 1 20.94 33.05 -13.51
C MET A 1 21.95 32.11 -12.90
N SER A 2 22.09 32.09 -11.58
CA SER A 2 23.02 31.18 -10.89
C SER A 2 22.38 29.81 -10.72
N GLU A 3 23.12 28.74 -11.03
CA GLU A 3 22.65 27.38 -10.82
C GLU A 3 22.40 27.10 -9.33
N PRO A 4 21.32 26.39 -8.97
CA PRO A 4 21.03 26.04 -7.60
C PRO A 4 22.06 25.03 -7.09
N LEU A 5 22.60 25.29 -5.88
CA LEU A 5 23.43 24.32 -5.17
C LEU A 5 22.62 23.03 -4.98
N GLN A 6 23.21 21.89 -5.30
CA GLN A 6 22.64 20.55 -5.05
C GLN A 6 23.29 19.91 -3.82
N PRO A 7 22.98 20.35 -2.58
CA PRO A 7 23.42 19.64 -1.39
C PRO A 7 22.60 18.35 -1.24
N GLY A 8 23.11 17.25 -1.79
CA GLY A 8 22.46 15.94 -1.72
C GLY A 8 23.36 14.82 -2.26
N ASN A 9 23.16 13.58 -1.81
CA ASN A 9 23.88 12.42 -2.32
C ASN A 9 23.52 12.20 -3.80
N LYS A 10 24.50 12.30 -4.72
CA LYS A 10 24.33 12.13 -6.18
C LYS A 10 23.77 10.77 -6.62
N LYS A 11 23.66 9.81 -5.70
CA LYS A 11 23.11 8.48 -5.93
C LYS A 11 21.64 8.34 -5.55
N LEU A 12 21.03 9.36 -4.96
CA LEU A 12 19.60 9.35 -4.66
C LEU A 12 18.82 9.68 -5.94
N PRO A 13 17.69 8.99 -6.19
CA PRO A 13 16.79 9.35 -7.28
C PRO A 13 16.29 10.78 -7.12
N ASP A 14 16.05 11.46 -8.23
CA ASP A 14 15.48 12.81 -8.25
C ASP A 14 13.95 12.81 -8.03
N PHE A 15 13.35 11.62 -7.99
CA PHE A 15 11.92 11.36 -7.77
C PHE A 15 10.99 12.04 -8.79
N ASN A 16 11.51 12.37 -9.98
CA ASN A 16 10.74 13.03 -11.02
C ASN A 16 9.81 12.05 -11.76
N GLU A 17 10.25 10.81 -11.97
CA GLU A 17 9.46 9.77 -12.60
C GLU A 17 8.94 8.74 -11.58
N LEU A 18 7.86 8.03 -11.93
CA LEU A 18 7.27 6.99 -11.07
C LEU A 18 8.28 5.89 -10.73
N ASN A 19 9.16 5.57 -11.69
CA ASN A 19 10.17 4.52 -11.56
C ASN A 19 11.36 4.93 -10.68
N ASP A 20 11.55 6.23 -10.44
CA ASP A 20 12.57 6.73 -9.51
C ASP A 20 12.15 6.53 -8.05
N ARG A 21 10.87 6.25 -7.81
CA ARG A 21 10.38 5.87 -6.50
C ARG A 21 10.80 4.43 -6.21
N ILE A 22 11.53 4.25 -5.11
CA ILE A 22 11.75 2.92 -4.52
C ILE A 22 10.40 2.46 -3.95
N ILE A 23 9.56 1.87 -4.78
CA ILE A 23 8.41 1.09 -4.33
C ILE A 23 9.02 -0.26 -3.95
N ALA A 24 9.24 -0.48 -2.66
CA ALA A 24 9.61 -1.81 -2.19
C ALA A 24 8.58 -2.78 -2.74
N GLU A 25 9.03 -3.82 -3.45
CA GLU A 25 8.12 -4.89 -3.84
C GLU A 25 7.41 -5.36 -2.58
N HIS A 26 6.09 -5.56 -2.71
CA HIS A 26 5.30 -6.09 -1.61
C HIS A 26 6.03 -7.33 -1.07
N GLY A 27 6.49 -7.24 0.18
CA GLY A 27 7.04 -8.39 0.89
C GLY A 27 5.93 -9.40 1.07
N THR A 28 5.80 -10.34 0.14
CA THR A 28 4.86 -11.47 0.17
C THR A 28 5.08 -12.41 1.36
N THR A 29 6.17 -12.22 2.12
CA THR A 29 6.72 -13.20 3.04
C THR A 29 7.13 -12.64 4.41
N GLY A 30 6.59 -11.49 4.82
CA GLY A 30 6.87 -10.86 6.14
C GLY A 30 5.64 -10.75 7.05
N PRO A 31 5.81 -10.55 8.38
CA PRO A 31 4.69 -10.32 9.30
C PRO A 31 3.95 -9.03 8.93
N SER A 32 2.62 -9.10 8.87
CA SER A 32 1.75 -7.94 8.63
C SER A 32 1.26 -7.35 9.96
N LEU A 33 1.24 -6.02 10.06
CA LEU A 33 0.63 -5.31 11.17
C LEU A 33 -0.80 -4.90 10.77
N VAL A 34 -1.79 -5.49 11.42
CA VAL A 34 -3.21 -5.15 11.20
C VAL A 34 -3.72 -4.40 12.44
N ILE A 35 -4.14 -3.15 12.25
CA ILE A 35 -4.70 -2.31 13.32
C ILE A 35 -6.20 -2.20 13.08
N LYS A 36 -7.02 -2.69 14.02
CA LYS A 36 -8.49 -2.59 13.98
C LYS A 36 -9.00 -1.83 15.21
N THR A 37 -10.04 -1.03 15.03
CA THR A 37 -10.71 -0.29 16.09
C THR A 37 -12.06 -0.91 16.45
N ASN A 38 -12.61 -0.55 17.61
CA ASN A 38 -13.96 -0.98 18.00
C ASN A 38 -15.08 -0.41 17.10
N LEU A 39 -14.76 0.60 16.29
CA LEU A 39 -15.69 1.22 15.35
C LEU A 39 -15.62 0.56 13.97
N ASP A 40 -14.60 -0.25 13.70
CA ASP A 40 -14.45 -0.90 12.40
C ASP A 40 -15.49 -2.03 12.27
N PRO A 41 -16.08 -2.22 11.09
CA PRO A 41 -16.98 -3.33 10.82
C PRO A 41 -16.28 -4.67 11.10
N LYS A 42 -17.02 -5.62 11.69
CA LYS A 42 -16.52 -6.99 11.92
C LYS A 42 -16.22 -7.74 10.62
N ASP A 43 -16.93 -7.39 9.56
CA ASP A 43 -16.81 -8.00 8.24
C ASP A 43 -16.00 -7.06 7.34
N SER A 44 -14.89 -7.56 6.82
CA SER A 44 -13.98 -6.77 5.98
C SER A 44 -14.60 -6.38 4.64
N THR A 45 -15.76 -6.93 4.28
CA THR A 45 -16.50 -6.58 3.05
C THR A 45 -17.43 -5.39 3.21
N VAL A 46 -17.67 -4.93 4.45
CA VAL A 46 -18.54 -3.79 4.75
C VAL A 46 -17.71 -2.51 4.77
N ASP A 47 -18.15 -1.50 4.02
CA ASP A 47 -17.52 -0.18 3.93
C ASP A 47 -16.02 -0.19 3.56
N ASN A 48 -15.56 -1.28 2.94
CA ASN A 48 -14.18 -1.44 2.52
C ASN A 48 -14.00 -1.00 1.06
N PRO A 49 -13.20 0.06 0.79
CA PRO A 49 -13.01 0.59 -0.57
C PRO A 49 -12.33 -0.41 -1.52
N TYR A 50 -11.67 -1.43 -0.98
CA TYR A 50 -11.03 -2.50 -1.75
C TYR A 50 -11.99 -3.64 -2.08
N TYR A 51 -13.17 -3.70 -1.45
CA TYR A 51 -14.20 -4.68 -1.76
C TYR A 51 -15.22 -4.09 -2.73
N ARG A 52 -15.10 -4.45 -4.02
CA ARG A 52 -15.98 -3.87 -5.05
C ARG A 52 -17.31 -4.60 -5.18
N ASN A 53 -17.32 -5.92 -4.95
CA ASN A 53 -18.45 -6.87 -4.91
C ASN A 53 -17.94 -8.29 -5.27
N GLU A 54 -18.78 -9.31 -5.09
CA GLU A 54 -18.41 -10.71 -5.38
C GLU A 54 -18.04 -10.97 -6.86
N THR A 55 -18.45 -10.10 -7.80
CA THR A 55 -18.13 -10.24 -9.23
C THR A 55 -16.71 -9.77 -9.57
N HIS A 56 -16.16 -8.79 -8.84
CA HIS A 56 -14.82 -8.24 -9.10
C HIS A 56 -13.79 -8.65 -8.04
N THR A 57 -14.25 -9.02 -6.85
CA THR A 57 -13.40 -9.36 -5.72
C THR A 57 -13.89 -10.66 -5.10
N PRO A 58 -13.19 -11.80 -5.34
CA PRO A 58 -13.61 -13.07 -4.77
C PRO A 58 -13.57 -13.00 -3.24
N LYS A 59 -14.73 -13.26 -2.62
CA LYS A 59 -14.97 -13.00 -1.19
C LYS A 59 -14.06 -13.78 -0.25
N LYS A 60 -13.82 -15.07 -0.54
CA LYS A 60 -12.97 -15.95 0.30
C LYS A 60 -11.52 -15.45 0.41
N PRO A 61 -10.76 -15.31 -0.69
CA PRO A 61 -9.37 -14.85 -0.60
C PRO A 61 -9.27 -13.42 -0.05
N PHE A 62 -10.26 -12.58 -0.33
CA PHE A 62 -10.31 -11.24 0.24
C PHE A 62 -10.46 -11.26 1.77
N LYS A 63 -11.42 -12.03 2.30
CA LYS A 63 -11.60 -12.16 3.75
C LYS A 63 -10.36 -12.74 4.41
N ASN A 64 -9.76 -13.79 3.84
CA ASN A 64 -8.55 -14.38 4.42
C ASN A 64 -7.42 -13.35 4.57
N TYR A 65 -7.22 -12.47 3.57
CA TYR A 65 -6.18 -11.45 3.66
C TYR A 65 -6.41 -10.43 4.79
N PHE A 66 -7.66 -10.05 5.07
CA PHE A 66 -7.99 -9.02 6.07
C PHE A 66 -8.41 -9.58 7.44
N GLU A 67 -8.75 -10.86 7.54
CA GLU A 67 -9.35 -11.50 8.72
C GLU A 67 -8.56 -12.69 9.28
N GLU A 68 -7.40 -13.05 8.71
CA GLU A 68 -6.48 -14.05 9.27
C GLU A 68 -6.09 -13.78 10.74
#